data_AF-A0AAF0CUG1-F1
#
_entry.id   AF-A0AAF0CUG1-F1
#
_cell.length_a   1.000
_cell.length_b   1.000
_cell.length_c   1.000
_cell.angle_alpha   90.00
_cell.angle_beta   90.00
_cell.angle_gamma   90.00
#
_symmetry.space_group_name_H-M   'P 1'
#
loop_
_entity.id
_entity.type
_entity.pdbx_description
1 polymer ?
#
loop_
_entity_poly.entity_id
_entity_poly.type
_entity_poly.pdbx_seq_one_letter_code
_entity_poly.pdbx_strand_id
1 'polypeptide(L)'
;MAESAVTLADRTDISRFLTHLTRSTIESAALDNLNSILNGHKINASNYCCIFNKGLAKLSKNQQKEFSITCFTETPLEYLKVVVKTLVHNNRRFEPYGLIFLKETQCIENGFGINPVIYVRAQNRNLIKSFCNQFNKWKEKPDENITFPTVGCLVNHVSVENDF
;
A
#
# COMPACT_ATOMS: atom_id res chain seq x y z
N MET A 1 -25.27 18.23 -31.91
CA MET A 1 -24.92 17.13 -30.99
C MET A 1 -23.84 17.67 -30.07
N ALA A 2 -24.12 17.76 -28.78
CA ALA A 2 -23.09 18.14 -27.81
C ALA A 2 -22.10 16.97 -27.69
N GLU A 3 -20.81 17.23 -27.89
CA GLU A 3 -19.75 16.28 -27.54
C GLU A 3 -19.93 15.90 -26.07
N SER A 4 -20.24 14.64 -25.78
CA SER A 4 -20.16 14.13 -24.42
C SER A 4 -18.70 14.17 -24.02
N ALA A 5 -18.34 15.06 -23.10
CA ALA A 5 -16.98 15.18 -22.60
C ALA A 5 -16.52 13.83 -22.02
N VAL A 6 -15.43 13.29 -22.56
CA VAL A 6 -14.77 12.11 -21.98
C VAL A 6 -14.24 12.49 -20.60
N THR A 7 -14.70 11.78 -19.58
CA THR A 7 -14.33 11.97 -18.18
C THR A 7 -13.33 10.89 -17.74
N LEU A 8 -12.72 11.08 -16.56
CA LEU A 8 -11.89 10.03 -15.95
C LEU A 8 -12.67 8.76 -15.64
N ALA A 9 -14.01 8.82 -15.54
CA ALA A 9 -14.85 7.63 -15.36
C ALA A 9 -14.92 6.76 -16.63
N ASP A 10 -14.60 7.32 -17.80
CA ASP A 10 -14.55 6.61 -19.08
C ASP A 10 -13.21 5.90 -19.31
N ARG A 11 -12.22 6.14 -18.43
CA ARG A 11 -10.90 5.48 -18.45
C ARG A 11 -10.98 4.12 -17.77
N THR A 12 -11.12 3.06 -18.57
CA THR A 12 -11.19 1.67 -18.07
C THR A 12 -9.88 1.16 -17.45
N ASP A 13 -8.76 1.83 -17.73
CA ASP A 13 -7.46 1.51 -17.13
C ASP A 13 -7.31 2.05 -15.69
N ILE A 14 -8.17 2.98 -15.29
CA ILE A 14 -8.24 3.48 -13.91
C ILE A 14 -9.37 2.73 -13.22
N SER A 15 -9.04 1.80 -12.31
CA SER A 15 -10.06 1.09 -11.55
C SER A 15 -10.92 2.09 -10.78
N ARG A 16 -12.24 1.91 -10.79
CA ARG A 16 -13.17 2.62 -9.88
C ARG A 16 -13.11 2.08 -8.46
N PHE A 17 -12.40 0.96 -8.29
CA PHE A 17 -12.32 0.23 -7.06
C PHE A 17 -10.92 0.26 -6.47
N LEU A 18 -10.88 0.17 -5.15
CA LEU A 18 -9.69 -0.10 -4.39
C LEU A 18 -9.82 -1.50 -3.78
N THR A 19 -8.86 -2.38 -4.04
CA THR A 19 -8.94 -3.79 -3.62
C THR A 19 -7.89 -4.12 -2.56
N HIS A 20 -8.32 -4.71 -1.46
CA HIS A 20 -7.45 -5.36 -0.48
C HIS A 20 -7.53 -6.87 -0.65
N LEU A 21 -6.47 -7.50 -1.16
CA LEU A 21 -6.39 -8.96 -1.25
C LEU A 21 -5.89 -9.54 0.07
N THR A 22 -6.62 -10.51 0.63
CA THR A 22 -6.14 -11.28 1.76
C THR A 22 -5.14 -12.32 1.28
N ARG A 23 -4.26 -12.72 2.20
CA ARG A 23 -3.22 -13.70 1.95
C ARG A 23 -3.14 -14.67 3.12
N SER A 24 -2.66 -15.86 2.85
CA SER A 24 -2.37 -16.82 3.91
C SER A 24 -1.21 -16.31 4.79
N THR A 25 -1.32 -16.58 6.08
CA THR A 25 -0.27 -16.37 7.09
C THR A 25 0.24 -17.74 7.55
N ILE A 26 1.17 -17.75 8.51
CA ILE A 26 1.61 -19.00 9.15
C ILE A 26 0.45 -19.66 9.92
N GLU A 27 -0.48 -18.85 10.40
CA GLU A 27 -1.52 -19.26 11.36
C GLU A 27 -2.90 -19.44 10.71
N SER A 28 -3.16 -18.89 9.52
CA SER A 28 -4.50 -18.87 8.93
C SER A 28 -4.49 -18.77 7.41
N ALA A 29 -5.47 -19.43 6.78
CA ALA A 29 -5.69 -19.33 5.34
C ALA A 29 -6.24 -17.95 4.94
N ALA A 30 -6.09 -17.56 3.68
CA ALA A 30 -6.55 -16.26 3.19
C ALA A 30 -8.07 -16.06 3.34
N LEU A 31 -8.87 -17.11 3.17
CA LEU A 31 -10.32 -17.08 3.39
C LEU A 31 -10.67 -16.84 4.87
N ASP A 32 -9.97 -17.49 5.80
CA ASP A 32 -10.19 -17.30 7.23
C ASP A 32 -9.82 -15.88 7.66
N ASN A 33 -8.74 -15.34 7.08
CA ASN A 33 -8.37 -13.94 7.28
C ASN A 33 -9.46 -13.00 6.76
N LEU A 34 -10.09 -13.29 5.62
CA LEU A 34 -11.23 -12.51 5.11
C LEU A 34 -12.42 -12.59 6.09
N ASN A 35 -12.78 -13.79 6.55
CA ASN A 35 -13.85 -13.98 7.52
C ASN A 35 -13.58 -13.23 8.84
N SER A 36 -12.33 -13.24 9.31
CA SER A 36 -11.92 -12.46 10.49
C SER A 36 -12.12 -10.96 10.29
N ILE A 37 -11.73 -10.42 9.13
CA ILE A 37 -11.92 -9.00 8.80
C ILE A 37 -13.41 -8.67 8.73
N LEU A 38 -14.23 -9.51 8.10
CA LEU A 38 -15.67 -9.31 7.97
C LEU A 38 -16.38 -9.33 9.32
N ASN A 39 -16.07 -10.31 10.17
CA ASN A 39 -16.65 -10.41 11.51
C ASN A 39 -16.20 -9.25 12.42
N GLY A 40 -14.91 -8.91 12.37
CA GLY A 40 -14.32 -7.85 13.19
C GLY A 40 -14.50 -6.43 12.63
N HIS A 41 -15.01 -6.30 11.40
CA HIS A 41 -15.13 -5.04 10.66
C HIS A 41 -13.85 -4.20 10.66
N LYS A 42 -12.67 -4.86 10.62
CA LYS A 42 -11.38 -4.19 10.80
C LYS A 42 -10.29 -4.81 9.94
N ILE A 43 -9.56 -3.96 9.23
CA ILE A 43 -8.31 -4.32 8.54
C ILE A 43 -7.14 -3.80 9.38
N ASN A 44 -6.21 -4.68 9.75
CA ASN A 44 -5.06 -4.31 10.56
C ASN A 44 -3.83 -4.01 9.70
N ALA A 45 -3.20 -2.86 9.93
CA ALA A 45 -1.86 -2.58 9.42
C ALA A 45 -0.84 -3.41 10.21
N SER A 46 -0.14 -4.33 9.54
CA SER A 46 0.64 -5.36 10.21
C SER A 46 2.14 -5.35 9.88
N ASN A 47 2.54 -4.68 8.80
CA ASN A 47 3.92 -4.66 8.38
C ASN A 47 4.28 -3.37 7.66
N TYR A 48 5.56 -3.00 7.68
CA TYR A 48 6.08 -1.89 6.89
C TYR A 48 6.44 -2.37 5.47
N CYS A 49 6.15 -1.55 4.47
CA CYS A 49 6.52 -1.79 3.08
C CYS A 49 6.89 -0.44 2.43
N CYS A 50 8.13 0.00 2.71
CA CYS A 50 8.67 1.27 2.24
C CYS A 50 10.18 1.14 2.02
N ILE A 51 10.81 2.16 1.42
CA ILE A 51 12.26 2.16 1.10
C ILE A 51 13.19 2.03 2.32
N PHE A 52 12.68 2.22 3.54
CA PHE A 52 13.45 2.17 4.79
C PHE A 52 13.47 0.81 5.46
N ASN A 53 12.86 -0.20 4.85
CA ASN A 53 12.71 -1.57 5.36
C ASN A 53 14.02 -2.18 5.93
N LYS A 54 15.18 -1.99 5.29
CA LYS A 54 16.48 -2.45 5.85
C LYS A 54 16.88 -1.74 7.15
N GLY A 55 16.55 -0.46 7.29
CA GLY A 55 16.81 0.32 8.49
C GLY A 55 15.84 -0.04 9.61
N LEU A 56 14.54 -0.11 9.27
CA LEU A 56 13.45 -0.48 10.19
C LEU A 56 13.66 -1.86 10.81
N ALA A 57 14.19 -2.82 10.07
CA ALA A 57 14.49 -4.17 10.57
C ALA A 57 15.44 -4.19 11.79
N LYS A 58 16.25 -3.13 11.98
CA LYS A 58 17.19 -2.99 13.10
C LYS A 58 16.63 -2.22 14.29
N LEU A 59 15.42 -1.67 14.18
CA LEU A 59 14.78 -0.86 15.21
C LEU A 59 13.91 -1.70 16.15
N SER A 60 13.47 -1.08 17.24
CA SER A 60 12.52 -1.71 18.17
C SER A 60 11.19 -2.02 17.49
N LYS A 61 10.43 -2.98 18.04
CA LYS A 61 9.10 -3.33 17.51
C LYS A 61 8.11 -2.17 17.56
N ASN A 62 8.23 -1.27 18.52
CA ASN A 62 7.35 -0.10 18.62
C ASN A 62 7.63 0.88 17.48
N GLN A 63 8.91 1.19 17.22
CA GLN A 63 9.32 2.02 16.08
C GLN A 63 8.94 1.39 14.73
N GLN A 64 9.04 0.07 14.59
CA GLN A 64 8.59 -0.64 13.38
C GLN A 64 7.06 -0.47 13.17
N LYS A 65 6.27 -0.49 14.25
CA LYS A 65 4.81 -0.37 14.18
C LYS A 65 4.34 0.99 13.69
N GLU A 66 5.11 2.05 13.92
CA GLU A 66 4.80 3.40 13.39
C GLU A 66 4.83 3.45 11.85
N PHE A 67 5.51 2.49 11.21
CA PHE A 67 5.58 2.36 9.75
C PHE A 67 4.66 1.26 9.21
N SER A 68 3.84 0.63 10.05
CA SER A 68 2.91 -0.40 9.62
C SER A 68 1.85 0.17 8.69
N ILE A 69 1.66 -0.49 7.56
CA ILE A 69 0.62 -0.14 6.58
C ILE A 69 -0.23 -1.36 6.24
N THR A 70 -1.35 -1.09 5.57
CA THR A 70 -2.11 -2.07 4.79
C THR A 70 -2.11 -1.59 3.35
N CYS A 71 -1.79 -2.49 2.43
CA CYS A 71 -1.76 -2.17 1.00
C CYS A 71 -3.12 -2.45 0.36
N PHE A 72 -3.42 -1.63 -0.62
CA PHE A 72 -4.50 -1.83 -1.57
C PHE A 72 -3.97 -1.68 -2.99
N THR A 73 -4.69 -2.24 -3.96
CA THR A 73 -4.39 -2.06 -5.38
C THR A 73 -5.54 -1.38 -6.11
N GLU A 74 -5.19 -0.51 -7.05
CA GLU A 74 -6.12 0.07 -8.04
C GLU A 74 -6.12 -0.72 -9.35
N THR A 75 -5.60 -1.95 -9.38
CA THR A 75 -5.74 -2.83 -10.55
C THR A 75 -7.22 -3.03 -10.86
N PRO A 76 -7.67 -2.82 -12.13
CA PRO A 76 -9.05 -3.10 -12.50
C PRO A 76 -9.44 -4.56 -12.21
N LEU A 77 -10.71 -4.79 -11.82
CA LEU A 77 -11.17 -6.06 -11.28
C LEU A 77 -10.93 -7.23 -12.26
N GLU A 78 -11.10 -6.99 -13.56
CA GLU A 78 -10.87 -7.97 -14.62
C GLU A 78 -9.40 -8.44 -14.72
N TYR A 79 -8.47 -7.62 -14.22
CA TYR A 79 -7.04 -7.91 -14.20
C TYR A 79 -6.54 -8.41 -12.84
N LEU A 80 -7.37 -8.46 -11.79
CA LEU A 80 -6.97 -9.02 -10.49
C LEU A 80 -6.55 -10.50 -10.59
N LYS A 81 -7.14 -11.26 -11.53
CA LYS A 81 -6.71 -12.63 -11.82
C LYS A 81 -5.24 -12.72 -12.23
N VAL A 82 -4.72 -11.67 -12.88
CA VAL A 82 -3.31 -11.58 -13.27
C VAL A 82 -2.49 -11.38 -12.00
N VAL A 83 -2.82 -10.39 -11.19
CA VAL A 83 -2.18 -10.10 -9.90
C VAL A 83 -2.06 -11.34 -9.02
N VAL A 84 -3.17 -12.08 -8.84
CA VAL A 84 -3.21 -13.31 -8.03
C VAL A 84 -2.32 -14.42 -8.62
N LYS A 85 -2.20 -14.50 -9.94
CA LYS A 85 -1.41 -15.54 -10.62
C LYS A 85 0.08 -15.18 -10.80
N THR A 86 0.41 -13.90 -10.95
CA THR A 86 1.76 -13.44 -11.35
C THR A 86 2.58 -12.87 -10.22
N LEU A 87 1.96 -12.22 -9.22
CA LEU A 87 2.71 -11.64 -8.11
C LEU A 87 3.08 -12.70 -7.08
N VAL A 88 4.20 -13.38 -7.33
CA VAL A 88 4.93 -14.13 -6.31
C VAL A 88 5.95 -13.19 -5.69
N HIS A 89 5.57 -12.48 -4.63
CA HIS A 89 6.53 -11.74 -3.81
C HIS A 89 6.88 -12.56 -2.56
N ASN A 90 8.15 -12.94 -2.43
CA ASN A 90 8.72 -13.49 -1.19
C ASN A 90 7.93 -14.67 -0.58
N ASN A 91 7.57 -15.68 -1.39
CA ASN A 91 6.80 -16.87 -0.99
C ASN A 91 5.38 -16.60 -0.44
N ARG A 92 4.82 -15.40 -0.67
CA ARG A 92 3.45 -15.05 -0.26
C ARG A 92 2.61 -14.88 -1.52
N ARG A 93 1.98 -15.97 -1.97
CA ARG A 93 0.97 -15.88 -3.03
C ARG A 93 -0.27 -15.19 -2.48
N PHE A 94 -0.73 -14.16 -3.19
CA PHE A 94 -2.07 -13.65 -2.99
C PHE A 94 -3.07 -14.74 -3.39
N GLU A 95 -4.19 -14.79 -2.70
CA GLU A 95 -5.30 -15.68 -3.02
C GLU A 95 -6.48 -14.86 -3.52
N PRO A 96 -7.46 -15.45 -4.23
CA PRO A 96 -8.59 -14.72 -4.80
C PRO A 96 -9.65 -14.37 -3.74
N TYR A 97 -9.21 -13.94 -2.55
CA TYR A 97 -10.05 -13.49 -1.45
C TYR A 97 -9.66 -12.07 -1.08
N GLY A 98 -10.64 -11.23 -0.73
CA GLY A 98 -10.37 -9.84 -0.46
C GLY A 98 -11.62 -8.99 -0.29
N LEU A 99 -11.39 -7.70 -0.09
CA LEU A 99 -12.41 -6.67 0.00
C LEU A 99 -12.24 -5.68 -1.16
N ILE A 100 -13.36 -5.21 -1.67
CA ILE A 100 -13.42 -4.25 -2.77
C ILE A 100 -14.19 -3.03 -2.25
N PHE A 101 -13.60 -1.85 -2.43
CA PHE A 101 -14.19 -0.58 -2.03
C PHE A 101 -14.40 0.31 -3.26
N LEU A 102 -15.54 0.98 -3.33
CA LEU A 102 -15.79 2.05 -4.30
C LEU A 102 -15.00 3.29 -3.89
N LYS A 103 -14.09 3.75 -4.76
CA LYS A 103 -13.21 4.88 -4.43
C LYS A 103 -13.97 6.18 -4.18
N GLU A 104 -14.91 6.49 -5.05
CA GLU A 104 -15.65 7.75 -4.98
C GLU A 104 -16.42 7.90 -3.65
N THR A 105 -17.28 6.93 -3.35
CA THR A 105 -18.15 7.03 -2.18
C THR A 105 -17.46 6.60 -0.89
N GLN A 106 -16.81 5.44 -0.88
CA GLN A 106 -16.26 4.89 0.37
C GLN A 106 -14.92 5.50 0.73
N CYS A 107 -14.08 5.81 -0.26
CA CYS A 107 -12.72 6.29 -0.01
C CYS A 107 -12.63 7.82 0.10
N ILE A 108 -13.29 8.54 -0.81
CA ILE A 108 -13.22 9.99 -0.91
C ILE A 108 -14.33 10.65 -0.08
N GLU A 109 -15.60 10.38 -0.38
CA GLU A 109 -16.73 11.04 0.30
C GLU A 109 -16.85 10.66 1.78
N ASN A 110 -16.74 9.37 2.09
CA ASN A 110 -16.84 8.87 3.47
C ASN A 110 -15.52 8.99 4.27
N GLY A 111 -14.47 9.56 3.67
CA GLY A 111 -13.25 9.94 4.40
C GLY A 111 -12.41 8.77 4.93
N PHE A 112 -12.40 7.61 4.27
CA PHE A 112 -11.57 6.45 4.68
C PHE A 112 -10.06 6.72 4.71
N GLY A 113 -9.59 7.89 4.26
CA GLY A 113 -8.22 8.35 4.48
C GLY A 113 -7.18 7.48 3.75
N ILE A 114 -7.43 7.17 2.48
CA ILE A 114 -6.49 6.41 1.66
C ILE A 114 -5.38 7.33 1.16
N ASN A 115 -4.15 6.90 1.40
CA ASN A 115 -2.96 7.65 1.04
C ASN A 115 -2.33 7.08 -0.23
N PRO A 116 -2.03 7.90 -1.25
CA PRO A 116 -1.31 7.44 -2.42
C PRO A 116 0.12 7.02 -2.02
N VAL A 117 0.61 5.96 -2.66
CA VAL A 117 2.00 5.52 -2.51
C VAL A 117 2.90 6.42 -3.34
N ILE A 118 4.01 6.86 -2.76
CA ILE A 118 5.01 7.69 -3.44
C ILE A 118 6.09 6.78 -4.00
N TYR A 119 6.10 6.61 -5.32
CA TYR A 119 7.11 5.82 -6.01
C TYR A 119 8.29 6.69 -6.45
N VAL A 120 9.50 6.36 -5.97
CA VAL A 120 10.75 7.04 -6.33
C VAL A 120 11.65 6.13 -7.15
N ARG A 121 12.19 6.66 -8.26
CA ARG A 121 13.12 5.94 -9.13
C ARG A 121 14.55 6.14 -8.65
N ALA A 122 15.44 5.20 -8.98
CA ALA A 122 16.85 5.25 -8.56
C ALA A 122 17.60 6.52 -9.06
N GLN A 123 17.13 7.12 -10.15
CA GLN A 123 17.65 8.36 -10.70
C GLN A 123 17.37 9.57 -9.80
N ASN A 124 16.34 9.52 -8.95
CA ASN A 124 15.97 10.60 -8.01
C ASN A 124 16.88 10.62 -6.76
N ARG A 125 18.21 10.55 -6.95
CA ARG A 125 19.20 10.38 -5.87
C ARG A 125 19.08 11.43 -4.76
N ASN A 126 18.89 12.70 -5.11
CA ASN A 126 18.78 13.79 -4.14
C ASN A 126 17.52 13.67 -3.28
N LEU A 127 16.40 13.27 -3.89
CA LEU A 127 15.14 13.04 -3.18
C LEU A 127 15.25 11.83 -2.24
N ILE A 128 15.79 10.71 -2.73
CA ILE A 128 16.05 9.52 -1.91
C ILE A 128 16.96 9.87 -0.74
N LYS A 129 18.06 10.60 -0.99
CA LYS A 129 18.97 11.06 0.07
C LYS A 129 18.27 11.93 1.10
N SER A 130 17.39 12.85 0.67
CA SER A 130 16.59 13.67 1.58
C SER A 130 15.69 12.80 2.47
N PHE A 131 14.98 11.84 1.90
CA PHE A 131 14.14 10.90 2.64
C PHE A 131 14.95 10.05 3.63
N CYS A 132 16.11 9.52 3.22
CA CYS A 132 17.00 8.78 4.12
C CYS A 132 17.54 9.64 5.27
N ASN A 133 17.87 10.91 5.01
CA ASN A 133 18.31 11.84 6.04
C ASN A 133 17.20 12.11 7.06
N GLN A 134 15.96 12.30 6.61
CA GLN A 134 14.81 12.47 7.50
C GLN A 134 14.55 11.22 8.33
N PHE A 135 14.63 10.02 7.72
CA PHE A 135 14.53 8.76 8.44
C PHE A 135 15.62 8.61 9.51
N ASN A 136 16.87 8.96 9.21
CA ASN A 136 17.96 8.89 10.18
C ASN A 136 17.76 9.87 11.35
N LYS A 137 17.30 11.10 11.08
CA LYS A 137 16.96 12.06 12.13
C LYS A 137 15.84 11.54 13.03
N TRP A 138 14.76 11.03 12.44
CA TRP A 138 13.66 10.42 13.19
C TRP A 138 14.15 9.22 14.01
N LYS A 139 15.00 8.36 13.45
CA LYS A 139 15.55 7.20 14.15
C LYS A 139 16.33 7.58 15.43
N GLU A 140 17.10 8.66 15.37
CA GLU A 140 17.89 9.16 16.50
C GLU A 140 17.02 9.87 17.54
N LYS A 141 16.01 10.60 17.09
CA LYS A 141 15.11 11.37 17.95
C LYS A 141 13.66 11.30 17.45
N PRO A 142 12.94 10.20 17.73
CA PRO A 142 11.59 10.00 17.21
C PRO A 142 10.61 11.09 17.65
N ASP A 143 10.75 11.55 18.90
CA ASP A 143 9.87 12.54 19.52
C ASP A 143 9.97 13.95 18.91
N GLU A 144 11.10 14.27 18.24
CA GLU A 144 11.27 15.57 17.56
C GLU A 144 10.62 15.60 16.16
N ASN A 145 10.24 14.44 15.61
CA ASN A 145 9.65 14.33 14.28
C ASN A 145 8.58 13.24 14.19
N ILE A 146 7.58 13.34 15.06
CA ILE A 146 6.51 12.35 15.22
C ILE A 146 5.67 12.10 13.96
N THR A 147 5.68 13.04 13.01
CA THR A 147 4.89 12.94 11.77
C THR A 147 5.64 12.25 10.64
N PHE A 148 6.97 12.09 10.73
CA PHE A 148 7.72 11.47 9.64
C PHE A 148 7.23 10.06 9.28
N PRO A 149 6.88 9.16 10.22
CA PRO A 149 6.39 7.83 9.88
C PRO A 149 5.15 7.85 8.97
N THR A 150 4.26 8.85 9.08
CA THR A 150 3.02 8.91 8.29
C THR A 150 3.29 9.13 6.80
N VAL A 151 4.38 9.83 6.46
CA VAL A 151 4.82 10.03 5.07
C VAL A 151 5.84 8.98 4.67
N GLY A 152 6.78 8.66 5.56
CA GLY A 152 7.88 7.75 5.30
C GLY A 152 7.42 6.32 5.00
N CYS A 153 6.29 5.88 5.57
CA CYS A 153 5.71 4.58 5.28
C CYS A 153 5.12 4.46 3.86
N LEU A 154 4.88 5.59 3.19
CA LEU A 154 4.29 5.65 1.84
C LEU A 154 5.34 5.64 0.72
N VAL A 155 6.62 5.83 1.05
CA VAL A 155 7.68 5.97 0.04
C VAL A 155 8.18 4.58 -0.38
N ASN A 156 8.09 4.26 -1.67
CA ASN A 156 8.54 3.00 -2.26
C ASN A 156 9.48 3.21 -3.44
N HIS A 157 10.34 2.23 -3.71
CA HIS A 157 11.19 2.23 -4.89
C HIS A 157 10.49 1.60 -6.09
N VAL A 158 10.63 2.21 -7.26
CA VAL A 158 10.37 1.53 -8.53
C VAL A 158 11.60 0.67 -8.83
N SER A 159 11.43 -0.65 -8.90
CA SER A 159 12.51 -1.53 -9.36
C SER A 159 12.79 -1.29 -10.84
N VAL A 160 14.04 -1.46 -11.25
CA VAL A 160 14.48 -1.27 -12.65
C VAL A 160 13.71 -2.20 -13.61
N GLU A 161 13.18 -3.30 -13.10
CA GLU A 161 12.41 -4.30 -13.85
C GLU A 161 10.90 -4.00 -13.95
N ASN A 162 10.39 -3.02 -13.19
CA ASN A 162 8.98 -2.65 -13.16
C ASN A 162 8.82 -1.21 -13.65
N ASP A 163 9.11 -0.98 -14.93
CA ASP A 163 8.60 0.21 -15.62
C ASP A 163 7.12 -0.02 -15.94
N PHE A 164 6.25 0.73 -15.24
CA PHE A 164 4.84 0.89 -15.60
C PHE A 164 4.72 1.73 -16.85
#